data_AF-A0AAD7VBD2-F1
#
_entry.id   AF-A0AAD7VBD2-F1
#
_cell.length_a   1.000
_cell.length_b   1.000
_cell.length_c   1.000
_cell.angle_alpha   90.00
_cell.angle_beta   90.00
_cell.angle_gamma   90.00
#
_symmetry.space_group_name_H-M   'P 1'
#
loop_
_entity.id
_entity.type
_entity.pdbx_description
1 polymer ?
#
loop_
_entity_poly.entity_id
_entity_poly.type
_entity_poly.pdbx_seq_one_letter_code
_entity_poly.pdbx_strand_id
1 'polypeptide(L)'
;MVQQPVVTSSRVPVRITNPVVYSAPSDSEESDIDDNDIAFSNPQRNPHYQRVPELDFLAQPMDILYAYQESLRQKTKPRVSQDDIAGRQQHLDNLKAMKQLTMEESKRQYREQSRKYQQEVASIKSAADLDENELDKEFESLLKERRARIESAIKLDKDKLQKEAARKEAERKAKEEKDKREQEAKKKAEDEAKAKEEAAKRAAASTSCSTGGLEDYKKYTAVLDYYKQHYRPRLEDKTFRSTVFKEKMPLKRFIKQLQFKPEVVEQRHVAIRDRLLAVKQQSTDAYHCLLNQMAKDFLLQVRTEVSSISWGAYFYARLAMLLMSSLPEFKDYLMVRLFKRCPYMIPQYHDDPALSVTEMQKLQRYEYVNEEKTEFQPTDMYYLYQYSYIMFYAALVQMTPQRSDPPNPYGIEHGWIWLARICNIPPRDITAGLLYHFLHVAGQRLLQEYPRQTMKVLRLILDDILPLIPRSRENASPVNELQRVLQDFFQTGVLPKMKEVLDKKV
;
A
#
# COMPACT_ATOMS: atom_id res chain seq x y z
N MET A 1 8.99 46.90 -22.76
CA MET A 1 9.34 45.59 -22.17
C MET A 1 8.65 45.48 -20.82
N VAL A 2 7.81 44.46 -20.60
CA VAL A 2 7.29 44.08 -19.28
C VAL A 2 7.26 42.55 -19.29
N GLN A 3 8.07 41.91 -18.44
CA GLN A 3 8.07 40.46 -18.31
C GLN A 3 7.00 40.04 -17.29
N GLN A 4 6.14 39.08 -17.65
CA GLN A 4 5.30 38.39 -16.68
C GLN A 4 6.08 37.20 -16.07
N PRO A 5 5.96 36.94 -14.76
CA PRO A 5 6.70 35.85 -14.11
C PRO A 5 6.14 34.49 -14.51
N VAL A 6 7.02 33.57 -14.93
CA VAL A 6 6.65 32.18 -15.20
C VAL A 6 6.43 31.46 -13.88
N VAL A 7 5.18 31.18 -13.53
CA VAL A 7 4.85 30.38 -12.34
C VAL A 7 5.01 28.90 -12.67
N THR A 8 6.19 28.36 -12.39
CA THR A 8 6.50 26.93 -12.46
C THR A 8 5.80 26.17 -11.34
N SER A 9 4.50 25.91 -11.51
CA SER A 9 3.74 25.01 -10.62
C SER A 9 4.28 23.58 -10.70
N SER A 10 5.15 23.21 -9.75
CA SER A 10 5.61 21.84 -9.56
C SER A 10 4.45 20.93 -9.15
N ARG A 11 3.70 20.38 -10.13
CA ARG A 11 2.69 19.36 -9.88
C ARG A 11 3.37 18.16 -9.21
N VAL A 12 2.97 17.85 -7.97
CA VAL A 12 3.31 16.57 -7.34
C VAL A 12 2.71 15.46 -8.22
N PRO A 13 3.48 14.44 -8.63
CA PRO A 13 2.94 13.38 -9.46
C PRO A 13 1.86 12.62 -8.71
N VAL A 14 0.67 12.55 -9.30
CA VAL A 14 -0.46 11.77 -8.76
C VAL A 14 -0.10 10.29 -8.85
N ARG A 15 0.36 9.71 -7.75
CA ARG A 15 0.55 8.26 -7.65
C ARG A 15 -0.81 7.56 -7.75
N ILE A 16 -1.05 6.86 -8.85
CA ILE A 16 -2.12 5.87 -8.94
C ILE A 16 -1.64 4.62 -8.20
N THR A 17 -2.05 4.47 -6.94
CA THR A 17 -1.48 3.51 -5.99
C THR A 17 -2.07 2.09 -6.10
N ASN A 18 -2.27 1.56 -7.31
CA ASN A 18 -2.95 0.26 -7.46
C ASN A 18 -2.47 -0.61 -8.64
N PRO A 19 -1.38 -1.36 -8.43
CA PRO A 19 -1.12 -2.64 -9.09
C PRO A 19 -1.16 -3.79 -8.06
N VAL A 20 -2.28 -4.54 -8.01
CA VAL A 20 -2.45 -5.95 -7.55
C VAL A 20 -3.95 -6.25 -7.40
N VAL A 21 -4.33 -7.51 -7.56
CA VAL A 21 -5.69 -7.99 -7.83
C VAL A 21 -6.37 -8.58 -6.58
N TYR A 22 -7.70 -8.57 -6.58
CA TYR A 22 -8.53 -9.45 -5.74
C TYR A 22 -9.35 -10.41 -6.63
N SER A 23 -9.19 -11.72 -6.41
CA SER A 23 -10.02 -12.76 -7.01
C SER A 23 -11.29 -12.99 -6.17
N ALA A 24 -12.43 -13.05 -6.84
CA ALA A 24 -13.71 -13.40 -6.19
C ALA A 24 -13.76 -14.91 -5.88
N PRO A 25 -14.62 -15.37 -4.95
CA PRO A 25 -14.81 -16.79 -4.69
C PRO A 25 -15.20 -17.56 -5.95
N SER A 26 -14.58 -18.74 -6.12
CA SER A 26 -14.93 -19.67 -7.19
C SER A 26 -16.32 -20.29 -6.91
N ASP A 27 -17.28 -20.06 -7.81
CA ASP A 27 -18.34 -21.04 -8.08
C ASP A 27 -17.68 -22.16 -8.91
N SER A 28 -17.47 -23.33 -8.31
CA SER A 28 -16.55 -24.35 -8.82
C SER A 28 -17.14 -25.30 -9.86
N GLU A 29 -16.47 -25.41 -11.00
CA GLU A 29 -16.31 -26.56 -11.91
C GLU A 29 -15.14 -26.15 -12.85
N GLU A 30 -14.05 -26.89 -13.07
CA GLU A 30 -13.67 -28.26 -12.64
C GLU A 30 -12.13 -28.46 -12.73
N SER A 31 -11.57 -29.36 -11.88
CA SER A 31 -10.25 -30.05 -11.94
C SER A 31 -8.94 -29.33 -12.42
N ASP A 32 -8.09 -29.02 -11.45
CA ASP A 32 -6.68 -29.47 -11.30
C ASP A 32 -5.85 -29.88 -12.55
N ILE A 33 -4.95 -29.00 -13.02
CA ILE A 33 -3.61 -29.36 -13.56
C ILE A 33 -2.61 -28.30 -13.08
N ASP A 34 -1.47 -28.73 -12.52
CA ASP A 34 -0.42 -27.89 -11.93
C ASP A 34 0.94 -28.33 -12.50
N ASP A 35 1.79 -27.40 -12.97
CA ASP A 35 3.02 -27.76 -13.73
C ASP A 35 4.16 -26.71 -13.62
N ASN A 36 5.26 -27.16 -12.98
CA ASN A 36 6.65 -26.68 -13.03
C ASN A 36 7.14 -25.35 -12.39
N ASP A 37 8.23 -25.53 -11.61
CA ASP A 37 9.47 -24.71 -11.58
C ASP A 37 9.50 -23.28 -10.96
N ILE A 38 10.60 -22.80 -10.34
CA ILE A 38 11.92 -23.42 -10.08
C ILE A 38 12.53 -22.97 -8.73
N ALA A 39 13.60 -23.67 -8.32
CA ALA A 39 14.31 -23.54 -7.05
C ALA A 39 14.93 -22.15 -6.71
N PHE A 40 15.32 -21.95 -5.44
CA PHE A 40 16.75 -21.93 -5.07
C PHE A 40 16.97 -22.15 -3.57
N SER A 41 17.87 -23.07 -3.21
CA SER A 41 18.40 -23.25 -1.85
C SER A 41 19.90 -23.57 -1.91
N ASN A 42 20.68 -23.19 -0.90
CA ASN A 42 22.15 -23.24 -0.97
C ASN A 42 22.80 -23.52 0.40
N PRO A 43 23.44 -24.69 0.57
CA PRO A 43 24.36 -24.92 1.68
C PRO A 43 25.71 -25.57 1.30
N GLN A 44 26.79 -25.03 1.89
CA GLN A 44 28.05 -25.72 2.27
C GLN A 44 28.98 -26.29 1.17
N ARG A 45 30.24 -25.81 1.16
CA ARG A 45 31.37 -26.61 1.73
C ARG A 45 32.66 -25.81 1.98
N ASN A 46 33.43 -26.29 2.96
CA ASN A 46 34.81 -25.88 3.26
C ASN A 46 35.81 -26.79 2.51
N PRO A 47 37.02 -26.31 2.17
CA PRO A 47 38.18 -27.20 2.30
C PRO A 47 39.50 -26.53 2.79
N HIS A 48 40.12 -27.23 3.74
CA HIS A 48 41.58 -27.43 3.97
C HIS A 48 42.53 -26.33 4.49
N TYR A 49 43.38 -26.82 5.41
CA TYR A 49 44.59 -26.21 6.00
C TYR A 49 45.86 -26.57 5.19
N GLN A 50 46.92 -25.76 5.32
CA GLN A 50 48.31 -26.26 5.31
C GLN A 50 49.24 -25.39 6.17
N ARG A 51 50.28 -26.02 6.74
CA ARG A 51 51.48 -25.44 7.40
C ARG A 51 52.69 -25.58 6.42
N VAL A 52 53.96 -25.20 6.64
CA VAL A 52 54.82 -25.20 7.86
C VAL A 52 55.91 -24.06 7.76
N PRO A 53 57.09 -23.99 8.45
CA PRO A 53 57.69 -22.71 8.89
C PRO A 53 59.14 -22.43 8.37
N GLU A 54 59.85 -21.40 8.88
CA GLU A 54 61.13 -21.53 9.64
C GLU A 54 61.80 -20.19 10.09
N LEU A 55 62.64 -20.34 11.13
CA LEU A 55 63.64 -19.53 11.87
C LEU A 55 63.98 -18.03 11.62
N ASP A 56 64.44 -17.40 12.71
CA ASP A 56 65.23 -16.15 12.79
C ASP A 56 66.69 -16.29 12.29
N PHE A 57 67.30 -15.25 11.69
CA PHE A 57 68.66 -14.78 12.04
C PHE A 57 69.10 -13.43 11.40
N LEU A 58 70.03 -12.73 12.07
CA LEU A 58 70.85 -11.55 11.65
C LEU A 58 70.10 -10.24 11.28
N ALA A 59 70.45 -9.02 11.73
CA ALA A 59 71.62 -8.39 12.35
C ALA A 59 72.68 -7.75 11.39
N GLN A 60 72.55 -6.42 11.22
CA GLN A 60 73.57 -5.41 10.84
C GLN A 60 74.24 -5.53 9.44
N PRO A 61 74.47 -4.40 8.75
CA PRO A 61 75.69 -3.61 8.98
C PRO A 61 75.48 -2.08 8.96
N MET A 62 75.95 -1.37 10.00
CA MET A 62 75.99 0.11 10.04
C MET A 62 77.38 0.71 10.37
N ASP A 63 78.34 -0.09 10.84
CA ASP A 63 79.66 0.40 11.29
C ASP A 63 80.52 1.04 10.19
N ILE A 64 80.27 0.70 8.92
CA ILE A 64 81.03 1.19 7.76
C ILE A 64 80.92 2.72 7.64
N LEU A 65 79.76 3.31 7.98
CA LEU A 65 79.57 4.76 7.96
C LEU A 65 80.29 5.48 9.10
N TYR A 66 80.45 4.84 10.27
CA TYR A 66 81.15 5.42 11.41
C TYR A 66 82.65 5.52 11.15
N ALA A 67 83.25 4.46 10.59
CA ALA A 67 84.66 4.43 10.20
C ALA A 67 85.04 5.52 9.17
N TYR A 68 84.12 5.85 8.25
CA TYR A 68 84.37 6.89 7.24
C TYR A 68 84.45 8.29 7.85
N GLN A 69 83.60 8.63 8.82
CA GLN A 69 83.56 9.95 9.45
C GLN A 69 84.83 10.28 10.27
N GLU A 70 85.44 9.28 10.93
CA GLU A 70 86.73 9.42 11.62
C GLU A 70 87.85 9.83 10.64
N SER A 71 87.89 9.21 9.45
CA SER A 71 88.95 9.44 8.45
C SER A 71 89.02 10.89 7.94
N LEU A 72 87.88 11.57 7.85
CA LEU A 72 87.78 12.95 7.38
C LEU A 72 88.25 13.97 8.44
N ARG A 73 88.06 13.65 9.73
CA ARG A 73 88.48 14.53 10.84
C ARG A 73 90.01 14.69 10.96
N GLN A 74 90.79 13.77 10.43
CA GLN A 74 92.25 13.76 10.59
C GLN A 74 92.98 14.72 9.63
N LYS A 75 92.34 15.20 8.55
CA LYS A 75 93.03 15.99 7.49
C LYS A 75 93.05 17.50 7.72
N THR A 76 92.39 18.04 8.74
CA THR A 76 92.36 19.50 9.01
C THR A 76 92.40 19.85 10.50
N LYS A 77 93.58 20.28 10.99
CA LYS A 77 93.68 21.17 12.17
C LYS A 77 95.03 21.92 12.19
N PRO A 78 95.09 23.15 12.73
CA PRO A 78 96.27 24.01 12.61
C PRO A 78 97.38 23.65 13.61
N ARG A 79 98.61 24.12 13.34
CA ARG A 79 99.69 24.14 14.34
C ARG A 79 99.37 25.20 15.41
N VAL A 80 99.09 24.76 16.62
CA VAL A 80 98.94 25.59 17.83
C VAL A 80 100.31 25.71 18.53
N SER A 81 100.55 26.81 19.26
CA SER A 81 101.82 27.03 19.98
C SER A 81 102.08 25.93 21.04
N GLN A 82 103.35 25.63 21.32
CA GLN A 82 103.73 24.61 22.30
C GLN A 82 103.34 25.01 23.72
N ASP A 83 103.41 26.29 24.08
CA ASP A 83 103.02 26.79 25.41
C ASP A 83 101.50 26.67 25.65
N ASP A 84 100.72 26.92 24.59
CA ASP A 84 99.26 26.74 24.55
C ASP A 84 98.82 25.28 24.77
N ILE A 85 99.68 24.33 24.37
CA ILE A 85 99.48 22.90 24.56
C ILE A 85 99.89 22.52 25.99
N ALA A 86 101.06 22.97 26.46
CA ALA A 86 101.56 22.67 27.81
C ALA A 86 100.60 23.15 28.91
N GLY A 87 100.10 24.39 28.82
CA GLY A 87 99.12 24.94 29.77
C GLY A 87 97.79 24.18 29.76
N ARG A 88 97.32 23.75 28.59
CA ARG A 88 96.11 22.91 28.48
C ARG A 88 96.32 21.49 28.99
N GLN A 89 97.51 20.91 28.80
CA GLN A 89 97.87 19.60 29.35
C GLN A 89 97.79 19.64 30.89
N GLN A 90 98.48 20.59 31.53
CA GLN A 90 98.45 20.76 32.98
C GLN A 90 97.03 21.04 33.51
N HIS A 91 96.24 21.89 32.82
CA HIS A 91 94.86 22.14 33.24
C HIS A 91 93.97 20.89 33.14
N LEU A 92 94.10 20.10 32.06
CA LEU A 92 93.37 18.85 31.88
C LEU A 92 93.80 17.78 32.90
N ASP A 93 95.08 17.68 33.24
CA ASP A 93 95.57 16.70 34.21
C ASP A 93 95.23 17.10 35.65
N ASN A 94 95.25 18.40 35.98
CA ASN A 94 94.69 18.92 37.24
C ASN A 94 93.17 18.66 37.35
N LEU A 95 92.40 18.83 36.26
CA LEU A 95 90.98 18.49 36.22
C LEU A 95 90.74 16.98 36.37
N LYS A 96 91.58 16.11 35.76
CA LYS A 96 91.51 14.65 35.96
C LYS A 96 91.81 14.29 37.42
N ALA A 97 92.85 14.84 38.02
CA ALA A 97 93.22 14.60 39.42
C ALA A 97 92.11 15.05 40.38
N MET A 98 91.56 16.25 40.18
CA MET A 98 90.45 16.76 40.99
C MET A 98 89.16 15.93 40.80
N LYS A 99 88.89 15.45 39.58
CA LYS A 99 87.78 14.51 39.31
C LYS A 99 88.02 13.12 39.92
N GLN A 100 89.26 12.63 39.97
CA GLN A 100 89.60 11.37 40.63
C GLN A 100 89.47 11.48 42.15
N LEU A 101 89.99 12.56 42.76
CA LEU A 101 89.83 12.84 44.20
C LEU A 101 88.36 12.92 44.60
N THR A 102 87.56 13.75 43.93
CA THR A 102 86.12 13.85 44.23
C THR A 102 85.35 12.56 43.95
N MET A 103 85.77 11.74 42.97
CA MET A 103 85.21 10.40 42.75
C MET A 103 85.66 9.38 43.80
N GLU A 104 86.85 9.53 44.40
CA GLU A 104 87.28 8.71 45.53
C GLU A 104 86.61 9.12 46.84
N GLU A 105 86.49 10.40 47.13
CA GLU A 105 85.81 10.93 48.32
C GLU A 105 84.34 10.51 48.34
N SER A 106 83.62 10.68 47.21
CA SER A 106 82.25 10.18 47.08
C SER A 106 82.16 8.65 47.19
N LYS A 107 83.11 7.88 46.64
CA LYS A 107 83.19 6.42 46.86
C LYS A 107 83.49 6.05 48.32
N ARG A 108 84.30 6.82 49.05
CA ARG A 108 84.59 6.61 50.48
C ARG A 108 83.35 6.92 51.33
N GLN A 109 82.72 8.07 51.13
CA GLN A 109 81.46 8.44 51.79
C GLN A 109 80.35 7.41 51.51
N TYR A 110 80.19 6.94 50.26
CA TYR A 110 79.21 5.92 49.93
C TYR A 110 79.53 4.55 50.57
N ARG A 111 80.82 4.17 50.66
CA ARG A 111 81.25 2.96 51.39
C ARG A 111 80.99 3.06 52.89
N GLU A 112 81.23 4.22 53.50
CA GLU A 112 80.97 4.43 54.93
C GLU A 112 79.47 4.48 55.25
N GLN A 113 78.67 5.18 54.44
CA GLN A 113 77.21 5.18 54.55
C GLN A 113 76.64 3.77 54.35
N SER A 114 77.09 3.05 53.32
CA SER A 114 76.67 1.67 53.06
C SER A 114 77.08 0.72 54.21
N ARG A 115 78.26 0.91 54.82
CA ARG A 115 78.66 0.12 55.99
C ARG A 115 77.80 0.44 57.21
N LYS A 116 77.47 1.71 57.47
CA LYS A 116 76.54 2.11 58.54
C LYS A 116 75.16 1.49 58.33
N TYR A 117 74.60 1.62 57.12
CA TYR A 117 73.32 1.00 56.75
C TYR A 117 73.34 -0.52 56.94
N GLN A 118 74.43 -1.20 56.56
CA GLN A 118 74.58 -2.64 56.78
C GLN A 118 74.67 -3.01 58.28
N GLN A 119 75.32 -2.19 59.10
CA GLN A 119 75.40 -2.41 60.55
C GLN A 119 74.04 -2.13 61.24
N GLU A 120 73.31 -1.09 60.84
CA GLU A 120 71.96 -0.79 61.33
C GLU A 120 70.96 -1.88 60.93
N VAL A 121 70.95 -2.31 59.66
CA VAL A 121 70.11 -3.41 59.17
C VAL A 121 70.46 -4.74 59.86
N ALA A 122 71.72 -4.99 60.19
CA ALA A 122 72.11 -6.16 60.97
C ALA A 122 71.61 -6.09 62.43
N SER A 123 71.70 -4.93 63.09
CA SER A 123 71.16 -4.74 64.44
C SER A 123 69.64 -4.82 64.49
N ILE A 124 68.93 -4.31 63.48
CA ILE A 124 67.47 -4.39 63.39
C ILE A 124 67.02 -5.84 63.18
N LYS A 125 67.72 -6.60 62.33
CA LYS A 125 67.41 -8.03 62.14
C LYS A 125 67.66 -8.84 63.42
N SER A 126 68.84 -8.72 64.03
CA SER A 126 69.14 -9.44 65.28
C SER A 126 68.27 -9.04 66.48
N ALA A 127 67.62 -7.87 66.44
CA ALA A 127 66.59 -7.50 67.41
C ALA A 127 65.21 -8.09 67.06
N ALA A 128 64.84 -8.17 65.78
CA ALA A 128 63.57 -8.76 65.34
C ALA A 128 63.55 -10.29 65.50
N ASP A 129 64.63 -10.98 65.07
CA ASP A 129 64.75 -12.44 65.08
C ASP A 129 64.61 -13.06 66.49
N LEU A 130 64.82 -12.26 67.55
CA LEU A 130 64.71 -12.66 68.97
C LEU A 130 63.36 -12.33 69.64
N ASP A 131 62.54 -11.45 69.05
CA ASP A 131 61.22 -11.06 69.58
C ASP A 131 60.08 -11.82 68.86
N GLU A 132 60.24 -12.02 67.54
CA GLU A 132 59.28 -12.72 66.68
C GLU A 132 59.07 -14.19 67.12
N ASN A 133 60.12 -14.84 67.61
CA ASN A 133 60.10 -16.26 68.04
C ASN A 133 59.32 -16.54 69.34
N GLU A 134 59.03 -15.54 70.17
CA GLU A 134 58.13 -15.70 71.33
C GLU A 134 56.71 -15.21 71.00
N LEU A 135 56.57 -14.11 70.26
CA LEU A 135 55.30 -13.57 69.79
C LEU A 135 54.51 -14.55 68.88
N ASP A 136 55.17 -15.25 67.94
CA ASP A 136 54.49 -16.17 67.02
C ASP A 136 53.75 -17.31 67.74
N LYS A 137 54.28 -17.79 68.87
CA LYS A 137 53.68 -18.91 69.62
C LYS A 137 52.38 -18.50 70.31
N GLU A 138 52.31 -17.28 70.83
CA GLU A 138 51.05 -16.74 71.35
C GLU A 138 50.09 -16.41 70.20
N PHE A 139 50.59 -15.82 69.11
CA PHE A 139 49.80 -15.41 67.95
C PHE A 139 49.12 -16.59 67.24
N GLU A 140 49.79 -17.73 67.06
CA GLU A 140 49.17 -18.94 66.49
C GLU A 140 47.96 -19.44 67.31
N SER A 141 48.05 -19.41 68.64
CA SER A 141 46.96 -19.85 69.51
C SER A 141 45.70 -18.98 69.35
N LEU A 142 45.88 -17.65 69.36
CA LEU A 142 44.82 -16.66 69.16
C LEU A 142 44.24 -16.72 67.74
N LEU A 143 45.08 -16.95 66.73
CA LEU A 143 44.63 -17.14 65.34
C LEU A 143 43.70 -18.34 65.21
N LYS A 144 43.95 -19.44 65.93
CA LYS A 144 43.16 -20.67 65.83
C LYS A 144 41.73 -20.48 66.35
N GLU A 145 41.57 -19.85 67.51
CA GLU A 145 40.26 -19.50 68.07
C GLU A 145 39.53 -18.45 67.23
N ARG A 146 40.25 -17.42 66.77
CA ARG A 146 39.67 -16.31 66.00
C ARG A 146 39.25 -16.73 64.60
N ARG A 147 39.98 -17.63 63.93
CA ARG A 147 39.59 -18.22 62.63
C ARG A 147 38.28 -19.00 62.75
N ALA A 148 38.10 -19.83 63.78
CA ALA A 148 36.85 -20.59 63.97
C ALA A 148 35.61 -19.69 64.12
N ARG A 149 35.72 -18.57 64.84
CA ARG A 149 34.65 -17.56 64.95
C ARG A 149 34.41 -16.78 63.65
N ILE A 150 35.47 -16.45 62.92
CA ILE A 150 35.36 -15.74 61.64
C ILE A 150 34.77 -16.64 60.55
N GLU A 151 35.16 -17.91 60.47
CA GLU A 151 34.74 -18.84 59.42
C GLU A 151 33.26 -19.25 59.57
N SER A 152 32.79 -19.42 60.81
CA SER A 152 31.36 -19.62 61.11
C SER A 152 30.52 -18.37 60.78
N ALA A 153 31.00 -17.16 61.08
CA ALA A 153 30.34 -15.92 60.69
C ALA A 153 30.31 -15.72 59.16
N ILE A 154 31.44 -15.91 58.47
CA ILE A 154 31.56 -15.80 57.01
C ILE A 154 30.65 -16.80 56.31
N LYS A 155 30.50 -18.03 56.83
CA LYS A 155 29.57 -19.01 56.27
C LYS A 155 28.12 -18.53 56.37
N LEU A 156 27.72 -17.98 57.52
CA LEU A 156 26.37 -17.51 57.79
C LEU A 156 26.01 -16.28 56.92
N ASP A 157 26.93 -15.33 56.76
CA ASP A 157 26.70 -14.16 55.90
C ASP A 157 26.88 -14.44 54.40
N LYS A 158 27.73 -15.40 53.99
CA LYS A 158 27.74 -15.90 52.60
C LYS A 158 26.39 -16.53 52.24
N ASP A 159 25.81 -17.35 53.12
CA ASP A 159 24.50 -17.96 52.92
C ASP A 159 23.40 -16.90 52.75
N LYS A 160 23.41 -15.84 53.57
CA LYS A 160 22.48 -14.70 53.43
C LYS A 160 22.71 -13.95 52.13
N LEU A 161 23.94 -13.53 51.84
CA LEU A 161 24.28 -12.75 50.64
C LEU A 161 23.98 -13.54 49.36
N GLN A 162 24.24 -14.84 49.31
CA GLN A 162 23.87 -15.68 48.17
C GLN A 162 22.36 -15.82 48.02
N LYS A 163 21.60 -16.02 49.11
CA LYS A 163 20.14 -16.09 49.07
C LYS A 163 19.50 -14.75 48.67
N GLU A 164 20.04 -13.62 49.14
CA GLU A 164 19.55 -12.29 48.80
C GLU A 164 19.94 -11.87 47.38
N ALA A 165 21.17 -12.17 46.94
CA ALA A 165 21.61 -11.97 45.56
C ALA A 165 20.79 -12.82 44.58
N ALA A 166 20.62 -14.12 44.85
CA ALA A 166 19.79 -15.01 44.03
C ALA A 166 18.33 -14.54 43.98
N ARG A 167 17.77 -14.05 45.10
CA ARG A 167 16.41 -13.47 45.12
C ARG A 167 16.30 -12.18 44.31
N LYS A 168 17.27 -11.26 44.42
CA LYS A 168 17.30 -10.01 43.63
C LYS A 168 17.57 -10.27 42.14
N GLU A 169 18.39 -11.25 41.81
CA GLU A 169 18.65 -11.67 40.42
C GLU A 169 17.44 -12.39 39.82
N ALA A 170 16.76 -13.26 40.57
CA ALA A 170 15.50 -13.87 40.15
C ALA A 170 14.38 -12.84 39.98
N GLU A 171 14.25 -11.87 40.89
CA GLU A 171 13.26 -10.80 40.76
C GLU A 171 13.58 -9.86 39.58
N ARG A 172 14.86 -9.55 39.34
CA ARG A 172 15.29 -8.82 38.15
C ARG A 172 15.01 -9.60 36.87
N LYS A 173 15.36 -10.88 36.78
CA LYS A 173 15.05 -11.71 35.61
C LYS A 173 13.56 -11.85 35.38
N ALA A 174 12.75 -12.00 36.44
CA ALA A 174 11.29 -12.02 36.33
C ALA A 174 10.70 -10.69 35.85
N LYS A 175 11.26 -9.54 36.28
CA LYS A 175 10.88 -8.21 35.78
C LYS A 175 11.34 -7.99 34.34
N GLU A 176 12.62 -8.23 34.02
CA GLU A 176 13.17 -8.11 32.67
C GLU A 176 12.48 -9.06 31.67
N GLU A 177 12.06 -10.26 32.10
CA GLU A 177 11.24 -11.16 31.28
C GLU A 177 9.78 -10.70 31.16
N LYS A 178 9.15 -10.22 32.24
CA LYS A 178 7.77 -9.67 32.17
C LYS A 178 7.72 -8.42 31.29
N ASP A 179 8.69 -7.53 31.42
CA ASP A 179 8.79 -6.30 30.62
C ASP A 179 9.09 -6.63 29.15
N LYS A 180 9.92 -7.64 28.86
CA LYS A 180 10.07 -8.16 27.49
C LYS A 180 8.77 -8.77 26.96
N ARG A 181 8.09 -9.63 27.73
CA ARG A 181 6.80 -10.22 27.33
C ARG A 181 5.73 -9.16 27.12
N GLU A 182 5.68 -8.10 27.92
CA GLU A 182 4.77 -6.97 27.72
C GLU A 182 5.15 -6.09 26.53
N GLN A 183 6.44 -5.85 26.27
CA GLN A 183 6.90 -5.13 25.08
C GLN A 183 6.68 -5.94 23.80
N GLU A 184 6.90 -7.25 23.82
CA GLU A 184 6.60 -8.15 22.70
C GLU A 184 5.10 -8.32 22.49
N ALA A 185 4.28 -8.36 23.55
CA ALA A 185 2.82 -8.37 23.43
C ALA A 185 2.30 -7.03 22.89
N LYS A 186 2.82 -5.89 23.35
CA LYS A 186 2.47 -4.57 22.82
C LYS A 186 2.91 -4.40 21.37
N LYS A 187 4.14 -4.80 21.02
CA LYS A 187 4.60 -4.82 19.61
C LYS A 187 3.76 -5.74 18.75
N LYS A 188 3.52 -7.01 19.15
CA LYS A 188 2.64 -7.91 18.41
C LYS A 188 1.23 -7.36 18.27
N ALA A 189 0.64 -6.76 19.30
CA ALA A 189 -0.68 -6.15 19.21
C ALA A 189 -0.70 -4.88 18.32
N GLU A 190 0.35 -4.08 18.34
CA GLU A 190 0.49 -2.88 17.51
C GLU A 190 0.82 -3.22 16.05
N ASP A 191 1.65 -4.24 15.81
CA ASP A 191 1.99 -4.77 14.49
C ASP A 191 0.85 -5.61 13.92
N GLU A 192 0.05 -6.30 14.73
CA GLU A 192 -1.18 -6.98 14.31
C GLU A 192 -2.33 -5.97 14.09
N ALA A 193 -2.41 -4.89 14.87
CA ALA A 193 -3.34 -3.79 14.60
C ALA A 193 -2.96 -3.05 13.32
N LYS A 194 -1.67 -2.73 13.10
CA LYS A 194 -1.16 -2.18 11.85
C LYS A 194 -1.33 -3.16 10.69
N ALA A 195 -1.09 -4.46 10.88
CA ALA A 195 -1.32 -5.46 9.84
C ALA A 195 -2.80 -5.64 9.53
N LYS A 196 -3.72 -5.48 10.49
CA LYS A 196 -5.17 -5.47 10.26
C LYS A 196 -5.65 -4.18 9.63
N GLU A 197 -5.11 -3.02 10.01
CA GLU A 197 -5.42 -1.74 9.39
C GLU A 197 -4.83 -1.65 7.97
N GLU A 198 -3.61 -2.17 7.76
CA GLU A 198 -2.96 -2.24 6.46
C GLU A 198 -3.56 -3.35 5.59
N ALA A 199 -3.99 -4.50 6.14
CA ALA A 199 -4.78 -5.47 5.39
C ALA A 199 -6.17 -4.92 5.04
N ALA A 200 -6.81 -4.14 5.92
CA ALA A 200 -8.06 -3.46 5.61
C ALA A 200 -7.86 -2.38 4.53
N LYS A 201 -6.77 -1.61 4.57
CA LYS A 201 -6.39 -0.65 3.52
C LYS A 201 -6.01 -1.35 2.20
N ARG A 202 -5.28 -2.47 2.26
CA ARG A 202 -4.92 -3.31 1.10
C ARG A 202 -6.14 -4.02 0.51
N ALA A 203 -7.15 -4.39 1.31
CA ALA A 203 -8.42 -4.95 0.83
C ALA A 203 -9.36 -3.86 0.26
N ALA A 204 -9.37 -2.67 0.87
CA ALA A 204 -10.05 -1.49 0.31
C ALA A 204 -9.37 -0.97 -0.96
N ALA A 205 -8.08 -1.26 -1.16
CA ALA A 205 -7.33 -0.97 -2.39
C ALA A 205 -7.46 -2.08 -3.45
N SER A 206 -7.35 -3.36 -3.08
CA SER A 206 -7.43 -4.49 -4.03
C SER A 206 -8.81 -4.67 -4.65
N THR A 207 -9.85 -4.05 -4.06
CA THR A 207 -11.13 -3.87 -4.72
C THR A 207 -10.99 -2.75 -5.76
N SER A 208 -11.12 -3.06 -7.05
CA SER A 208 -11.18 -2.08 -8.16
C SER A 208 -12.45 -1.20 -8.15
N CYS A 209 -13.15 -1.15 -7.01
CA CYS A 209 -14.36 -0.41 -6.73
C CYS A 209 -14.25 0.28 -5.36
N SER A 210 -14.72 1.52 -5.25
CA SER A 210 -14.86 2.22 -3.96
C SER A 210 -15.67 1.39 -2.94
N THR A 211 -15.34 1.47 -1.64
CA THR A 211 -16.05 0.77 -0.54
C THR A 211 -17.57 0.94 -0.61
N GLY A 212 -18.07 2.18 -0.67
CA GLY A 212 -19.50 2.47 -0.81
C GLY A 212 -20.11 1.97 -2.13
N GLY A 213 -19.30 1.71 -3.16
CA GLY A 213 -19.72 1.06 -4.40
C GLY A 213 -19.89 -0.45 -4.24
N LEU A 214 -19.01 -1.09 -3.48
CA LEU A 214 -19.18 -2.49 -3.09
C LEU A 214 -20.39 -2.67 -2.15
N GLU A 215 -20.67 -1.69 -1.29
CA GLU A 215 -21.87 -1.64 -0.44
C GLU A 215 -23.16 -1.45 -1.27
N ASP A 216 -23.19 -0.48 -2.20
CA ASP A 216 -24.27 -0.34 -3.19
C ASP A 216 -24.51 -1.67 -3.91
N TYR A 217 -23.45 -2.28 -4.46
CA TYR A 217 -23.54 -3.54 -5.19
C TYR A 217 -24.16 -4.64 -4.34
N LYS A 218 -23.64 -4.88 -3.12
CA LYS A 218 -24.16 -5.87 -2.17
C LYS A 218 -25.64 -5.65 -1.83
N LYS A 219 -26.04 -4.39 -1.60
CA LYS A 219 -27.44 -4.01 -1.34
C LYS A 219 -28.35 -4.39 -2.50
N TYR A 220 -27.95 -4.06 -3.73
CA TYR A 220 -28.77 -4.35 -4.91
C TYR A 220 -28.73 -5.85 -5.31
N THR A 221 -27.61 -6.56 -5.16
CA THR A 221 -27.55 -8.01 -5.40
C THR A 221 -28.41 -8.79 -4.41
N ALA A 222 -28.46 -8.39 -3.13
CA ALA A 222 -29.31 -9.04 -2.14
C ALA A 222 -30.80 -9.10 -2.58
N VAL A 223 -31.32 -8.07 -3.24
CA VAL A 223 -32.69 -8.05 -3.80
C VAL A 223 -32.86 -9.08 -4.94
N LEU A 224 -31.82 -9.28 -5.75
CA LEU A 224 -31.81 -10.29 -6.81
C LEU A 224 -31.63 -11.71 -6.24
N ASP A 225 -30.88 -11.87 -5.14
CA ASP A 225 -30.61 -13.17 -4.52
C ASP A 225 -31.82 -13.65 -3.70
N TYR A 226 -32.46 -12.75 -2.95
CA TYR A 226 -33.80 -12.97 -2.38
C TYR A 226 -34.81 -13.36 -3.46
N TYR A 227 -34.77 -12.69 -4.63
CA TYR A 227 -35.59 -13.09 -5.78
C TYR A 227 -35.27 -14.50 -6.29
N LYS A 228 -33.99 -14.93 -6.34
CA LYS A 228 -33.62 -16.31 -6.72
C LYS A 228 -34.18 -17.33 -5.73
N GLN A 229 -34.18 -17.00 -4.44
CA GLN A 229 -34.54 -17.90 -3.34
C GLN A 229 -36.06 -18.04 -3.18
N HIS A 230 -36.81 -16.93 -3.20
CA HIS A 230 -38.24 -16.93 -2.82
C HIS A 230 -39.19 -16.84 -4.02
N TYR A 231 -38.93 -15.97 -4.99
CA TYR A 231 -39.87 -15.72 -6.10
C TYR A 231 -39.63 -16.59 -7.33
N ARG A 232 -38.35 -16.87 -7.67
CA ARG A 232 -38.00 -17.68 -8.83
C ARG A 232 -38.57 -19.11 -8.79
N PRO A 233 -38.50 -19.88 -7.68
CA PRO A 233 -38.95 -21.27 -7.68
C PRO A 233 -40.46 -21.39 -7.94
N ARG A 234 -41.27 -20.37 -7.57
CA ARG A 234 -42.71 -20.35 -7.86
C ARG A 234 -43.01 -20.38 -9.37
N LEU A 235 -42.07 -20.01 -10.24
CA LEU A 235 -42.21 -20.11 -11.70
C LEU A 235 -42.00 -21.55 -12.24
N GLU A 236 -41.72 -22.53 -11.39
CA GLU A 236 -41.69 -23.95 -11.77
C GLU A 236 -43.10 -24.53 -11.85
N ASP A 237 -44.06 -24.00 -11.06
CA ASP A 237 -45.48 -24.26 -11.27
C ASP A 237 -45.93 -23.72 -12.64
N LYS A 238 -46.36 -24.65 -13.49
CA LYS A 238 -46.87 -24.41 -14.85
C LYS A 238 -48.07 -23.47 -14.85
N THR A 239 -48.93 -23.50 -13.82
CA THR A 239 -50.15 -22.69 -13.74
C THR A 239 -49.84 -21.24 -13.37
N PHE A 240 -49.14 -20.99 -12.25
CA PHE A 240 -48.64 -19.68 -11.87
C PHE A 240 -47.76 -19.04 -12.96
N ARG A 241 -46.82 -19.80 -13.55
CA ARG A 241 -45.99 -19.31 -14.66
C ARG A 241 -46.82 -18.87 -15.86
N SER A 242 -47.88 -19.61 -16.20
CA SER A 242 -48.78 -19.24 -17.30
C SER A 242 -49.47 -17.90 -17.03
N THR A 243 -50.01 -17.71 -15.82
CA THR A 243 -50.63 -16.46 -15.39
C THR A 243 -49.63 -15.29 -15.44
N VAL A 244 -48.45 -15.44 -14.83
CA VAL A 244 -47.39 -14.41 -14.88
C VAL A 244 -46.97 -14.10 -16.32
N PHE A 245 -46.86 -15.10 -17.20
CA PHE A 245 -46.40 -14.88 -18.58
C PHE A 245 -47.49 -14.25 -19.46
N LYS A 246 -48.77 -14.55 -19.23
CA LYS A 246 -49.91 -13.85 -19.84
C LYS A 246 -49.85 -12.35 -19.51
N GLU A 247 -49.60 -12.01 -18.24
CA GLU A 247 -49.53 -10.64 -17.76
C GLU A 247 -48.27 -9.89 -18.21
N LYS A 248 -47.16 -10.61 -18.41
CA LYS A 248 -45.89 -10.08 -18.96
C LYS A 248 -46.03 -9.55 -20.39
N MET A 249 -46.79 -10.22 -21.26
CA MET A 249 -46.81 -9.91 -22.70
C MET A 249 -47.25 -8.47 -23.03
N PRO A 250 -48.37 -7.92 -22.50
CA PRO A 250 -48.73 -6.52 -22.75
C PRO A 250 -47.72 -5.54 -22.14
N LEU A 251 -47.15 -5.85 -20.96
CA LEU A 251 -46.12 -5.02 -20.33
C LEU A 251 -44.85 -4.91 -21.20
N LYS A 252 -44.37 -6.04 -21.74
CA LYS A 252 -43.27 -6.06 -22.72
C LYS A 252 -43.62 -5.30 -24.00
N ARG A 253 -44.87 -5.38 -24.47
CA ARG A 253 -45.35 -4.63 -25.65
C ARG A 253 -45.34 -3.11 -25.40
N PHE A 254 -45.77 -2.65 -24.22
CA PHE A 254 -45.76 -1.21 -23.89
C PHE A 254 -44.36 -0.61 -23.90
N ILE A 255 -43.37 -1.36 -23.40
CA ILE A 255 -41.95 -1.00 -23.42
C ILE A 255 -41.40 -1.03 -24.87
N LYS A 256 -41.62 -2.11 -25.62
CA LYS A 256 -41.11 -2.23 -27.01
C LYS A 256 -41.79 -1.25 -27.99
N GLN A 257 -43.01 -0.81 -27.70
CA GLN A 257 -43.78 0.14 -28.52
C GLN A 257 -43.90 1.51 -27.84
N LEU A 258 -42.80 1.96 -27.22
CA LEU A 258 -42.63 3.32 -26.72
C LEU A 258 -42.26 4.24 -27.90
N GLN A 259 -43.14 5.18 -28.26
CA GLN A 259 -42.76 6.27 -29.17
C GLN A 259 -42.05 7.37 -28.38
N PHE A 260 -41.06 8.03 -28.97
CA PHE A 260 -40.37 9.16 -28.37
C PHE A 260 -41.23 10.44 -28.46
N LYS A 261 -42.29 10.46 -27.66
CA LYS A 261 -43.25 11.57 -27.47
C LYS A 261 -43.63 11.63 -25.98
N PRO A 262 -43.62 12.80 -25.31
CA PRO A 262 -43.87 12.89 -23.87
C PRO A 262 -45.21 12.29 -23.44
N GLU A 263 -46.25 12.52 -24.23
CA GLU A 263 -47.62 12.06 -23.96
C GLU A 263 -47.72 10.53 -24.05
N VAL A 264 -46.95 9.92 -24.95
CA VAL A 264 -46.89 8.45 -25.09
C VAL A 264 -46.12 7.84 -23.92
N VAL A 265 -45.07 8.49 -23.41
CA VAL A 265 -44.37 8.02 -22.21
C VAL A 265 -45.30 8.01 -21.00
N GLU A 266 -46.08 9.07 -20.77
CA GLU A 266 -47.05 9.17 -19.68
C GLU A 266 -48.15 8.10 -19.81
N GLN A 267 -48.71 7.92 -21.02
CA GLN A 267 -49.66 6.84 -21.31
C GLN A 267 -49.08 5.44 -21.06
N ARG A 268 -47.79 5.20 -21.38
CA ARG A 268 -47.13 3.91 -21.08
C ARG A 268 -46.89 3.75 -19.58
N HIS A 269 -46.50 4.79 -18.86
CA HIS A 269 -46.33 4.75 -17.41
C HIS A 269 -47.62 4.32 -16.72
N VAL A 270 -48.73 5.02 -16.97
CA VAL A 270 -50.03 4.74 -16.36
C VAL A 270 -50.48 3.30 -16.68
N ALA A 271 -50.42 2.90 -17.95
CA ALA A 271 -50.82 1.55 -18.38
C ALA A 271 -49.93 0.42 -17.82
N ILE A 272 -48.66 0.70 -17.51
CA ILE A 272 -47.75 -0.25 -16.84
C ILE A 272 -48.03 -0.28 -15.33
N ARG A 273 -48.15 0.90 -14.69
CA ARG A 273 -48.42 1.09 -13.25
C ARG A 273 -49.68 0.36 -12.83
N ASP A 274 -50.82 0.69 -13.43
CA ASP A 274 -52.13 0.20 -13.00
C ASP A 274 -52.25 -1.30 -13.19
N ARG A 275 -51.65 -1.81 -14.28
CA ARG A 275 -51.62 -3.24 -14.59
C ARG A 275 -50.73 -4.03 -13.62
N LEU A 276 -49.60 -3.46 -13.18
CA LEU A 276 -48.79 -4.07 -12.12
C LEU A 276 -49.45 -4.01 -10.74
N LEU A 277 -50.13 -2.91 -10.40
CA LEU A 277 -50.86 -2.79 -9.13
C LEU A 277 -52.04 -3.77 -9.05
N ALA A 278 -52.78 -3.97 -10.14
CA ALA A 278 -53.80 -5.02 -10.23
C ALA A 278 -53.23 -6.43 -10.02
N VAL A 279 -52.04 -6.74 -10.55
CA VAL A 279 -51.37 -8.03 -10.25
C VAL A 279 -50.90 -8.09 -8.79
N LYS A 280 -50.40 -6.99 -8.22
CA LYS A 280 -49.97 -6.91 -6.80
C LYS A 280 -51.11 -7.23 -5.83
N GLN A 281 -52.34 -6.83 -6.15
CA GLN A 281 -53.56 -7.17 -5.39
C GLN A 281 -53.92 -8.66 -5.47
N GLN A 282 -53.56 -9.36 -6.55
CA GLN A 282 -53.88 -10.78 -6.76
C GLN A 282 -52.77 -11.71 -6.25
N SER A 283 -51.50 -11.33 -6.43
CA SER A 283 -50.34 -12.08 -5.94
C SER A 283 -49.09 -11.20 -5.89
N THR A 284 -48.56 -11.00 -4.69
CA THR A 284 -47.26 -10.35 -4.44
C THR A 284 -46.14 -11.05 -5.22
N ASP A 285 -46.10 -12.38 -5.22
CA ASP A 285 -45.05 -13.14 -5.91
C ASP A 285 -45.10 -12.97 -7.43
N ALA A 286 -46.31 -12.89 -8.01
CA ALA A 286 -46.51 -12.60 -9.43
C ALA A 286 -46.01 -11.19 -9.76
N TYR A 287 -46.30 -10.21 -8.90
CA TYR A 287 -45.82 -8.84 -9.03
C TYR A 287 -44.29 -8.76 -8.99
N HIS A 288 -43.60 -9.38 -8.04
CA HIS A 288 -42.12 -9.42 -8.00
C HIS A 288 -41.52 -10.16 -9.20
N CYS A 289 -42.16 -11.24 -9.69
CA CYS A 289 -41.80 -11.89 -10.95
C CYS A 289 -41.92 -10.94 -12.15
N LEU A 290 -42.99 -10.16 -12.23
CA LEU A 290 -43.18 -9.17 -13.29
C LEU A 290 -42.21 -8.00 -13.20
N LEU A 291 -41.96 -7.41 -12.01
CA LEU A 291 -40.98 -6.33 -11.84
C LEU A 291 -39.58 -6.73 -12.32
N ASN A 292 -39.10 -7.89 -11.86
CA ASN A 292 -37.79 -8.40 -12.24
C ASN A 292 -37.68 -8.71 -13.75
N GLN A 293 -38.73 -9.27 -14.35
CA GLN A 293 -38.75 -9.56 -15.78
C GLN A 293 -38.93 -8.28 -16.62
N MET A 294 -39.68 -7.30 -16.12
CA MET A 294 -39.83 -5.98 -16.73
C MET A 294 -38.49 -5.24 -16.75
N ALA A 295 -37.73 -5.20 -15.65
CA ALA A 295 -36.40 -4.61 -15.63
C ALA A 295 -35.46 -5.23 -16.68
N LYS A 296 -35.56 -6.56 -16.91
CA LYS A 296 -34.81 -7.24 -17.99
C LYS A 296 -35.27 -6.83 -19.39
N ASP A 297 -36.57 -6.82 -19.66
CA ASP A 297 -37.12 -6.45 -20.98
C ASP A 297 -36.94 -4.94 -21.27
N PHE A 298 -36.98 -4.10 -20.24
CA PHE A 298 -36.71 -2.65 -20.28
C PHE A 298 -35.27 -2.36 -20.66
N LEU A 299 -34.29 -2.95 -19.96
CA LEU A 299 -32.88 -2.74 -20.25
C LEU A 299 -32.42 -3.39 -21.57
N LEU A 300 -33.10 -4.44 -22.03
CA LEU A 300 -32.92 -4.95 -23.38
C LEU A 300 -33.38 -3.92 -24.43
N GLN A 301 -34.54 -3.29 -24.21
CA GLN A 301 -35.08 -2.28 -25.12
C GLN A 301 -34.26 -0.98 -25.10
N VAL A 302 -33.82 -0.51 -23.93
CA VAL A 302 -32.86 0.60 -23.78
C VAL A 302 -31.63 0.35 -24.64
N ARG A 303 -31.00 -0.83 -24.52
CA ARG A 303 -29.83 -1.19 -25.32
C ARG A 303 -30.09 -1.08 -26.82
N THR A 304 -31.14 -1.74 -27.30
CA THR A 304 -31.45 -1.77 -28.73
C THR A 304 -31.78 -0.38 -29.28
N GLU A 305 -32.69 0.36 -28.65
CA GLU A 305 -33.14 1.65 -29.19
C GLU A 305 -32.09 2.76 -29.01
N VAL A 306 -31.44 2.85 -27.84
CA VAL A 306 -30.45 3.91 -27.57
C VAL A 306 -29.16 3.70 -28.37
N SER A 307 -28.83 2.45 -28.75
CA SER A 307 -27.71 2.17 -29.67
C SER A 307 -27.94 2.68 -31.09
N SER A 308 -29.20 2.85 -31.51
CA SER A 308 -29.57 3.38 -32.82
C SER A 308 -30.01 4.86 -32.78
N ILE A 309 -30.59 5.30 -31.66
CA ILE A 309 -31.21 6.61 -31.47
C ILE A 309 -30.87 7.10 -30.06
N SER A 310 -29.68 7.68 -29.90
CA SER A 310 -29.10 8.11 -28.61
C SER A 310 -30.07 8.96 -27.75
N TRP A 311 -30.79 9.90 -28.38
CA TRP A 311 -31.74 10.78 -27.70
C TRP A 311 -32.99 10.06 -27.15
N GLY A 312 -33.26 8.83 -27.59
CA GLY A 312 -34.25 7.95 -26.97
C GLY A 312 -33.97 7.65 -25.49
N ALA A 313 -32.71 7.83 -25.03
CA ALA A 313 -32.32 7.71 -23.63
C ALA A 313 -33.16 8.57 -22.69
N TYR A 314 -33.52 9.80 -23.10
CA TYR A 314 -34.38 10.70 -22.30
C TYR A 314 -35.79 10.14 -22.09
N PHE A 315 -36.36 9.48 -23.09
CA PHE A 315 -37.72 8.92 -23.04
C PHE A 315 -37.78 7.66 -22.18
N TYR A 316 -36.75 6.80 -22.25
CA TYR A 316 -36.61 5.69 -21.31
C TYR A 316 -36.30 6.19 -19.89
N ALA A 317 -35.44 7.20 -19.71
CA ALA A 317 -35.18 7.80 -18.40
C ALA A 317 -36.44 8.39 -17.75
N ARG A 318 -37.27 9.11 -18.52
CA ARG A 318 -38.57 9.62 -18.08
C ARG A 318 -39.50 8.48 -17.63
N LEU A 319 -39.62 7.42 -18.44
CA LEU A 319 -40.44 6.25 -18.11
C LEU A 319 -39.94 5.54 -16.85
N ALA A 320 -38.62 5.38 -16.71
CA ALA A 320 -38.00 4.77 -15.54
C ALA A 320 -38.23 5.60 -14.27
N MET A 321 -37.99 6.91 -14.31
CA MET A 321 -38.19 7.83 -13.18
C MET A 321 -39.65 7.77 -12.67
N LEU A 322 -40.62 7.85 -13.59
CA LEU A 322 -42.04 7.77 -13.25
C LEU A 322 -42.42 6.40 -12.66
N LEU A 323 -41.91 5.29 -13.22
CA LEU A 323 -42.18 3.95 -12.70
C LEU A 323 -41.50 3.72 -11.35
N MET A 324 -40.28 4.20 -11.15
CA MET A 324 -39.57 4.14 -9.86
C MET A 324 -40.27 4.96 -8.77
N SER A 325 -41.01 6.00 -9.16
CA SER A 325 -41.78 6.84 -8.24
C SER A 325 -43.15 6.25 -7.89
N SER A 326 -43.83 5.58 -8.84
CA SER A 326 -45.14 4.95 -8.60
C SER A 326 -45.06 3.50 -8.12
N LEU A 327 -43.91 2.85 -8.28
CA LEU A 327 -43.63 1.47 -7.90
C LEU A 327 -42.21 1.40 -7.29
N PRO A 328 -42.02 1.77 -6.01
CA PRO A 328 -40.69 1.90 -5.41
C PRO A 328 -39.81 0.65 -5.56
N GLU A 329 -40.39 -0.55 -5.47
CA GLU A 329 -39.68 -1.83 -5.63
C GLU A 329 -39.12 -2.04 -7.05
N PHE A 330 -39.65 -1.35 -8.07
CA PHE A 330 -39.11 -1.40 -9.43
C PHE A 330 -37.69 -0.82 -9.51
N LYS A 331 -37.37 0.19 -8.68
CA LYS A 331 -36.04 0.82 -8.64
C LYS A 331 -34.94 -0.22 -8.41
N ASP A 332 -35.13 -1.07 -7.42
CA ASP A 332 -34.05 -1.97 -6.98
C ASP A 332 -33.85 -3.12 -7.99
N TYR A 333 -34.94 -3.61 -8.61
CA TYR A 333 -34.84 -4.51 -9.76
C TYR A 333 -34.21 -3.85 -10.99
N LEU A 334 -34.51 -2.57 -11.26
CA LEU A 334 -33.91 -1.86 -12.40
C LEU A 334 -32.41 -1.63 -12.19
N MET A 335 -32.00 -1.17 -11.00
CA MET A 335 -30.58 -0.92 -10.67
C MET A 335 -29.76 -2.21 -10.66
N VAL A 336 -30.20 -3.29 -9.98
CA VAL A 336 -29.43 -4.56 -9.99
C VAL A 336 -29.33 -5.16 -11.39
N ARG A 337 -30.36 -4.99 -12.23
CA ARG A 337 -30.32 -5.45 -13.63
C ARG A 337 -29.44 -4.55 -14.49
N LEU A 338 -29.39 -3.25 -14.24
CA LEU A 338 -28.50 -2.31 -14.92
C LEU A 338 -27.04 -2.62 -14.58
N PHE A 339 -26.71 -2.84 -13.30
CA PHE A 339 -25.35 -3.18 -12.86
C PHE A 339 -24.90 -4.55 -13.38
N LYS A 340 -25.81 -5.54 -13.45
CA LYS A 340 -25.50 -6.84 -14.08
C LYS A 340 -25.43 -6.77 -15.63
N ARG A 341 -25.95 -5.73 -16.27
CA ARG A 341 -25.86 -5.51 -17.73
C ARG A 341 -24.65 -4.67 -18.14
N CYS A 342 -24.28 -3.71 -17.30
CA CYS A 342 -23.19 -2.79 -17.51
C CYS A 342 -22.27 -2.81 -16.27
N PRO A 343 -21.15 -3.57 -16.30
CA PRO A 343 -20.25 -3.69 -15.14
C PRO A 343 -19.55 -2.36 -14.81
N TYR A 344 -19.57 -1.38 -15.72
CA TYR A 344 -19.02 -0.04 -15.53
C TYR A 344 -19.93 0.89 -14.70
N MET A 345 -21.11 0.42 -14.29
CA MET A 345 -22.04 1.15 -13.42
C MET A 345 -21.60 1.18 -11.95
N ILE A 346 -21.04 0.07 -11.51
CA ILE A 346 -20.28 -0.03 -10.26
C ILE A 346 -18.98 -0.72 -10.69
N PRO A 347 -17.97 0.06 -11.13
CA PRO A 347 -16.78 -0.49 -11.77
C PRO A 347 -16.14 -1.56 -10.90
N GLN A 348 -16.08 -2.77 -11.45
CA GLN A 348 -15.34 -3.91 -10.92
C GLN A 348 -14.55 -4.45 -12.11
N TYR A 349 -13.32 -3.99 -12.25
CA TYR A 349 -12.41 -4.50 -13.28
C TYR A 349 -11.84 -5.84 -12.80
N HIS A 350 -11.99 -6.85 -13.65
CA HIS A 350 -11.50 -8.22 -13.45
C HIS A 350 -10.10 -8.33 -14.05
N ASP A 351 -9.13 -7.75 -13.34
CA ASP A 351 -7.77 -7.53 -13.84
C ASP A 351 -6.79 -8.68 -13.52
N ASP A 352 -7.31 -9.87 -13.24
CA ASP A 352 -6.54 -11.07 -12.88
C ASP A 352 -5.78 -11.62 -14.09
N PRO A 353 -4.42 -11.63 -14.09
CA PRO A 353 -3.63 -12.12 -15.22
C PRO A 353 -3.81 -13.62 -15.52
N ALA A 354 -4.39 -14.39 -14.61
CA ALA A 354 -4.68 -15.81 -14.83
C ALA A 354 -5.95 -16.04 -15.69
N LEU A 355 -6.82 -15.03 -15.85
CA LEU A 355 -8.04 -15.16 -16.65
C LEU A 355 -7.73 -15.14 -18.14
N SER A 356 -8.26 -16.13 -18.89
CA SER A 356 -8.23 -16.07 -20.35
C SER A 356 -9.06 -14.88 -20.86
N VAL A 357 -8.76 -14.44 -22.10
CA VAL A 357 -9.54 -13.41 -22.80
C VAL A 357 -11.03 -13.78 -22.84
N THR A 358 -11.36 -15.07 -22.98
CA THR A 358 -12.76 -15.53 -23.00
C THR A 358 -13.45 -15.39 -21.64
N GLU A 359 -12.72 -15.55 -20.54
CA GLU A 359 -13.27 -15.42 -19.18
C GLU A 359 -13.42 -13.95 -18.78
N MET A 360 -12.44 -13.10 -19.13
CA MET A 360 -12.61 -11.66 -19.05
C MET A 360 -13.87 -11.20 -19.80
N GLN A 361 -14.11 -11.70 -21.02
CA GLN A 361 -15.33 -11.40 -21.80
C GLN A 361 -16.62 -11.92 -21.14
N LYS A 362 -16.62 -13.15 -20.59
CA LYS A 362 -17.75 -13.71 -19.80
C LYS A 362 -18.07 -12.87 -18.56
N LEU A 363 -17.04 -12.37 -17.86
CA LEU A 363 -17.16 -11.53 -16.67
C LEU A 363 -17.64 -10.12 -17.02
N GLN A 364 -17.08 -9.51 -18.07
CA GLN A 364 -17.49 -8.23 -18.66
C GLN A 364 -18.88 -8.28 -19.35
N ARG A 365 -19.49 -9.46 -19.47
CA ARG A 365 -20.84 -9.69 -20.02
C ARG A 365 -20.97 -9.42 -21.52
N TYR A 366 -19.96 -9.78 -22.30
CA TYR A 366 -20.12 -9.97 -23.75
C TYR A 366 -21.21 -11.03 -23.99
N GLU A 367 -22.14 -10.77 -24.90
CA GLU A 367 -23.09 -11.78 -25.38
C GLU A 367 -22.48 -12.57 -26.56
N TYR A 368 -22.89 -13.82 -26.72
CA TYR A 368 -22.57 -14.62 -27.90
C TYR A 368 -23.41 -14.17 -29.10
N VAL A 369 -22.83 -14.19 -30.30
CA VAL A 369 -23.55 -13.86 -31.55
C VAL A 369 -24.34 -15.06 -32.05
N ASN A 370 -23.77 -16.26 -31.93
CA ASN A 370 -24.36 -17.52 -32.41
C ASN A 370 -25.05 -18.32 -31.30
N GLU A 371 -26.05 -19.12 -31.68
CA GLU A 371 -26.81 -19.96 -30.75
C GLU A 371 -25.95 -21.08 -30.13
N GLU A 372 -24.90 -21.49 -30.83
CA GLU A 372 -23.89 -22.48 -30.43
C GLU A 372 -22.92 -21.96 -29.36
N LYS A 373 -22.87 -20.63 -29.12
CA LYS A 373 -22.02 -19.95 -28.12
C LYS A 373 -20.52 -20.19 -28.28
N THR A 374 -20.02 -20.21 -29.51
CA THR A 374 -18.58 -20.26 -29.78
C THR A 374 -17.98 -18.86 -29.94
N GLU A 375 -18.75 -17.88 -30.43
CA GLU A 375 -18.24 -16.54 -30.79
C GLU A 375 -18.92 -15.41 -30.00
N PHE A 376 -18.11 -14.57 -29.36
CA PHE A 376 -18.57 -13.35 -28.69
C PHE A 376 -18.81 -12.20 -29.68
N GLN A 377 -19.70 -11.28 -29.30
CA GLN A 377 -19.97 -10.08 -30.07
C GLN A 377 -18.71 -9.20 -30.26
N PRO A 378 -18.55 -8.51 -31.42
CA PRO A 378 -17.45 -7.59 -31.65
C PRO A 378 -17.34 -6.49 -30.58
N THR A 379 -16.12 -6.07 -30.26
CA THR A 379 -15.85 -5.06 -29.22
C THR A 379 -16.55 -3.72 -29.49
N ASP A 380 -16.60 -3.23 -30.73
CA ASP A 380 -17.34 -2.00 -31.08
C ASP A 380 -18.84 -2.11 -30.75
N MET A 381 -19.45 -3.26 -31.06
CA MET A 381 -20.85 -3.57 -30.78
C MET A 381 -21.12 -3.70 -29.27
N TYR A 382 -20.16 -4.25 -28.53
CA TYR A 382 -20.20 -4.30 -27.07
C TYR A 382 -20.09 -2.89 -26.47
N TYR A 383 -19.10 -2.10 -26.87
CA TYR A 383 -18.90 -0.71 -26.44
C TYR A 383 -20.15 0.14 -26.70
N LEU A 384 -20.75 0.07 -27.90
CA LEU A 384 -22.00 0.77 -28.23
C LEU A 384 -23.14 0.40 -27.27
N TYR A 385 -23.26 -0.87 -26.87
CA TYR A 385 -24.25 -1.31 -25.88
C TYR A 385 -23.95 -0.79 -24.47
N GLN A 386 -22.68 -0.72 -24.07
CA GLN A 386 -22.30 -0.12 -22.78
C GLN A 386 -22.59 1.39 -22.77
N TYR A 387 -22.22 2.11 -23.82
CA TYR A 387 -22.54 3.53 -23.99
C TYR A 387 -24.05 3.79 -23.97
N SER A 388 -24.85 2.89 -24.53
CA SER A 388 -26.32 2.96 -24.46
C SER A 388 -26.86 2.89 -23.02
N TYR A 389 -26.27 2.03 -22.17
CA TYR A 389 -26.60 1.98 -20.75
C TYR A 389 -26.16 3.25 -20.00
N ILE A 390 -24.96 3.77 -20.30
CA ILE A 390 -24.45 5.02 -19.71
C ILE A 390 -25.31 6.22 -20.11
N MET A 391 -25.73 6.34 -21.37
CA MET A 391 -26.62 7.44 -21.81
C MET A 391 -27.99 7.39 -21.13
N PHE A 392 -28.60 6.20 -21.01
CA PHE A 392 -29.83 6.02 -20.25
C PHE A 392 -29.66 6.39 -18.77
N TYR A 393 -28.56 5.95 -18.15
CA TYR A 393 -28.27 6.28 -16.75
C TYR A 393 -28.04 7.78 -16.52
N ALA A 394 -27.24 8.42 -17.37
CA ALA A 394 -27.00 9.86 -17.36
C ALA A 394 -28.30 10.64 -17.54
N ALA A 395 -29.19 10.20 -18.44
CA ALA A 395 -30.51 10.77 -18.63
C ALA A 395 -31.42 10.57 -17.40
N LEU A 396 -31.31 9.45 -16.68
CA LEU A 396 -32.07 9.18 -15.45
C LEU A 396 -31.62 10.07 -14.29
N VAL A 397 -30.31 10.11 -13.98
CA VAL A 397 -29.78 10.91 -12.86
C VAL A 397 -29.97 12.41 -13.05
N GLN A 398 -29.91 12.91 -14.29
CA GLN A 398 -30.11 14.35 -14.53
C GLN A 398 -31.57 14.79 -14.52
N MET A 399 -32.52 13.86 -14.62
CA MET A 399 -33.93 14.15 -14.84
C MET A 399 -34.49 15.01 -13.70
N THR A 400 -34.93 16.22 -14.05
CA THR A 400 -35.62 17.13 -13.12
C THR A 400 -37.12 16.90 -13.20
N PRO A 401 -37.85 16.86 -12.06
CA PRO A 401 -39.31 16.84 -12.06
C PRO A 401 -39.88 18.10 -12.72
N GLN A 402 -40.93 17.94 -13.53
CA GLN A 402 -41.82 19.06 -13.87
C GLN A 402 -42.70 19.40 -12.65
N ARG A 403 -43.42 20.53 -12.69
CA ARG A 403 -44.18 21.07 -11.52
C ARG A 403 -45.22 20.12 -10.92
N SER A 404 -45.67 19.10 -11.66
CA SER A 404 -46.66 18.10 -11.23
C SER A 404 -46.05 16.72 -10.92
N ASP A 405 -44.75 16.54 -11.12
CA ASP A 405 -44.09 15.24 -11.00
C ASP A 405 -43.61 14.94 -9.57
N PRO A 406 -43.51 13.66 -9.19
CA PRO A 406 -42.78 13.26 -7.99
C PRO A 406 -41.28 13.61 -8.10
N PRO A 407 -40.59 13.83 -6.97
CA PRO A 407 -39.14 14.01 -6.96
C PRO A 407 -38.43 12.77 -7.52
N ASN A 408 -37.41 12.97 -8.35
CA ASN A 408 -36.64 11.88 -8.95
C ASN A 408 -36.01 11.00 -7.84
N PRO A 409 -36.38 9.71 -7.72
CA PRO A 409 -35.96 8.85 -6.61
C PRO A 409 -34.54 8.27 -6.78
N TYR A 410 -33.77 8.79 -7.75
CA TYR A 410 -32.38 8.46 -8.05
C TYR A 410 -31.73 9.62 -8.85
N GLY A 411 -31.35 10.69 -8.16
CA GLY A 411 -30.99 11.98 -8.75
C GLY A 411 -29.50 12.15 -9.13
N ILE A 412 -29.13 13.42 -9.35
CA ILE A 412 -27.84 13.84 -9.91
C ILE A 412 -26.66 13.54 -8.99
N GLU A 413 -26.91 13.41 -7.69
CA GLU A 413 -25.96 12.96 -6.67
C GLU A 413 -25.39 11.57 -6.99
N HIS A 414 -26.21 10.65 -7.50
CA HIS A 414 -25.73 9.35 -7.96
C HIS A 414 -24.88 9.47 -9.22
N GLY A 415 -25.20 10.42 -10.11
CA GLY A 415 -24.37 10.75 -11.27
C GLY A 415 -22.98 11.27 -10.89
N TRP A 416 -22.89 12.12 -9.86
CA TRP A 416 -21.61 12.56 -9.28
C TRP A 416 -20.83 11.40 -8.67
N ILE A 417 -21.50 10.52 -7.92
CA ILE A 417 -20.89 9.32 -7.33
C ILE A 417 -20.33 8.39 -8.43
N TRP A 418 -21.07 8.15 -9.52
CA TRP A 418 -20.59 7.35 -10.65
C TRP A 418 -19.37 7.98 -11.32
N LEU A 419 -19.42 9.29 -11.60
CA LEU A 419 -18.32 10.00 -12.25
C LEU A 419 -17.05 9.95 -11.38
N ALA A 420 -17.18 10.16 -10.07
CA ALA A 420 -16.07 10.03 -9.13
C ALA A 420 -15.51 8.59 -9.07
N ARG A 421 -16.37 7.56 -9.13
CA ARG A 421 -15.93 6.15 -9.19
C ARG A 421 -15.11 5.87 -10.46
N ILE A 422 -15.56 6.32 -11.63
CA ILE A 422 -14.82 6.15 -12.90
C ILE A 422 -13.52 6.98 -12.94
N CYS A 423 -13.47 8.16 -12.34
CA CYS A 423 -12.27 8.99 -12.32
C CYS A 423 -11.18 8.52 -11.33
N ASN A 424 -11.53 7.68 -10.35
CA ASN A 424 -10.63 7.22 -9.28
C ASN A 424 -10.03 5.81 -9.51
N ILE A 425 -10.28 5.20 -10.67
CA ILE A 425 -9.78 3.86 -11.04
C ILE A 425 -8.85 3.96 -12.27
N PRO A 426 -7.92 3.00 -12.48
CA PRO A 426 -7.06 2.99 -13.66
C PRO A 426 -7.92 2.96 -14.95
N PRO A 427 -7.73 3.89 -15.90
CA PRO A 427 -8.55 3.92 -17.10
C PRO A 427 -8.31 2.69 -17.99
N ARG A 428 -9.39 2.24 -18.63
CA ARG A 428 -9.41 1.17 -19.64
C ARG A 428 -9.79 1.78 -20.99
N ASP A 429 -9.60 1.04 -22.07
CA ASP A 429 -9.93 1.44 -23.44
C ASP A 429 -11.32 2.09 -23.56
N ILE A 430 -12.33 1.46 -22.95
CA ILE A 430 -13.73 1.91 -22.96
C ILE A 430 -13.96 3.22 -22.17
N THR A 431 -13.08 3.58 -21.23
CA THR A 431 -13.29 4.67 -20.25
C THR A 431 -13.52 6.03 -20.91
N ALA A 432 -12.86 6.32 -22.04
CA ALA A 432 -13.12 7.54 -22.80
C ALA A 432 -14.57 7.64 -23.28
N GLY A 433 -15.10 6.54 -23.82
CA GLY A 433 -16.48 6.49 -24.30
C GLY A 433 -17.50 6.50 -23.18
N LEU A 434 -17.22 5.88 -22.03
CA LEU A 434 -18.07 6.00 -20.84
C LEU A 434 -18.17 7.46 -20.38
N LEU A 435 -17.03 8.15 -20.25
CA LEU A 435 -16.97 9.55 -19.82
C LEU A 435 -17.63 10.49 -20.85
N TYR A 436 -17.35 10.33 -22.14
CA TYR A 436 -17.95 11.13 -23.20
C TYR A 436 -19.47 11.00 -23.22
N HIS A 437 -20.00 9.77 -23.30
CA HIS A 437 -21.44 9.55 -23.38
C HIS A 437 -22.17 9.96 -22.10
N PHE A 438 -21.54 9.87 -20.92
CA PHE A 438 -22.13 10.38 -19.69
C PHE A 438 -22.17 11.92 -19.69
N LEU A 439 -21.05 12.59 -20.01
CA LEU A 439 -20.93 14.05 -19.97
C LEU A 439 -21.76 14.74 -21.07
N HIS A 440 -21.80 14.17 -22.27
CA HIS A 440 -22.64 14.67 -23.38
C HIS A 440 -24.14 14.62 -23.05
N VAL A 441 -24.55 13.79 -22.10
CA VAL A 441 -25.93 13.72 -21.61
C VAL A 441 -26.12 14.58 -20.36
N ALA A 442 -25.42 14.29 -19.25
CA ALA A 442 -25.65 14.89 -17.93
C ALA A 442 -24.69 16.04 -17.54
N GLY A 443 -23.67 16.34 -18.34
CA GLY A 443 -22.61 17.29 -17.98
C GLY A 443 -23.10 18.71 -17.71
N GLN A 444 -24.11 19.18 -18.46
CA GLN A 444 -24.75 20.48 -18.17
C GLN A 444 -25.46 20.49 -16.80
N ARG A 445 -26.15 19.40 -16.42
CA ARG A 445 -26.81 19.30 -15.12
C ARG A 445 -25.81 19.25 -13.97
N LEU A 446 -24.66 18.58 -14.16
CA LEU A 446 -23.54 18.61 -13.21
C LEU A 446 -22.90 19.99 -13.07
N LEU A 447 -22.83 20.78 -14.14
CA LEU A 447 -22.36 22.18 -14.08
C LEU A 447 -23.37 23.09 -13.38
N GLN A 448 -24.68 22.79 -13.45
CA GLN A 448 -25.72 23.51 -12.71
C GLN A 448 -25.71 23.18 -11.21
N GLU A 449 -25.56 21.91 -10.83
CA GLU A 449 -25.59 21.48 -9.42
C GLU A 449 -24.27 21.76 -8.68
N TYR A 450 -23.13 21.42 -9.31
CA TYR A 450 -21.83 21.40 -8.66
C TYR A 450 -20.77 22.26 -9.40
N PRO A 451 -21.07 23.48 -9.88
CA PRO A 451 -20.30 24.21 -10.88
C PRO A 451 -18.78 24.19 -10.65
N ARG A 452 -18.32 24.61 -9.47
CA ARG A 452 -16.87 24.67 -9.14
C ARG A 452 -16.19 23.31 -9.04
N GLN A 453 -16.92 22.25 -8.66
CA GLN A 453 -16.35 20.92 -8.50
C GLN A 453 -16.37 20.17 -9.85
N THR A 454 -17.44 20.31 -10.64
CA THR A 454 -17.52 19.79 -12.01
C THR A 454 -16.41 20.37 -12.88
N MET A 455 -16.13 21.68 -12.81
CA MET A 455 -14.96 22.30 -13.47
C MET A 455 -13.63 21.60 -13.15
N LYS A 456 -13.42 21.21 -11.88
CA LYS A 456 -12.20 20.50 -11.44
C LYS A 456 -12.16 19.06 -11.98
N VAL A 457 -13.28 18.35 -11.99
CA VAL A 457 -13.35 16.97 -12.52
C VAL A 457 -13.17 16.96 -14.03
N LEU A 458 -13.77 17.89 -14.78
CA LEU A 458 -13.54 18.04 -16.22
C LEU A 458 -12.08 18.38 -16.53
N ARG A 459 -11.39 19.12 -15.65
CA ARG A 459 -9.96 19.42 -15.75
C ARG A 459 -9.11 18.19 -15.47
N LEU A 460 -9.38 17.44 -14.40
CA LEU A 460 -8.74 16.16 -14.08
C LEU A 460 -8.89 15.16 -15.24
N ILE A 461 -10.08 15.08 -15.86
CA ILE A 461 -10.30 14.20 -17.00
C ILE A 461 -9.42 14.60 -18.19
N LEU A 462 -9.35 15.88 -18.54
CA LEU A 462 -8.58 16.35 -19.70
C LEU A 462 -7.06 16.30 -19.48
N ASP A 463 -6.58 16.80 -18.34
CA ASP A 463 -5.15 16.98 -18.08
C ASP A 463 -4.47 15.68 -17.63
N ASP A 464 -5.14 14.87 -16.79
CA ASP A 464 -4.48 13.80 -16.03
C ASP A 464 -5.00 12.39 -16.37
N ILE A 465 -6.31 12.20 -16.64
CA ILE A 465 -6.89 10.87 -16.96
C ILE A 465 -6.76 10.55 -18.46
N LEU A 466 -7.14 11.47 -19.36
CA LEU A 466 -7.19 11.22 -20.80
C LEU A 466 -5.83 10.80 -21.40
N PRO A 467 -4.67 11.33 -20.96
CA PRO A 467 -3.35 10.85 -21.40
C PRO A 467 -3.03 9.41 -20.96
N LEU A 468 -3.71 8.88 -19.93
CA LEU A 468 -3.49 7.53 -19.40
C LEU A 468 -4.41 6.47 -20.02
N ILE A 469 -5.41 6.87 -20.81
CA ILE A 469 -6.32 5.94 -21.48
C ILE A 469 -5.54 5.18 -22.58
N PRO A 470 -5.47 3.83 -22.54
CA PRO A 470 -4.83 3.05 -23.60
C PRO A 470 -5.44 3.39 -24.97
N ARG A 471 -4.63 3.46 -26.03
CA ARG A 471 -5.11 3.77 -27.38
C ARG A 471 -5.26 2.49 -28.19
N SER A 472 -6.49 2.19 -28.59
CA SER A 472 -6.87 1.08 -29.46
C SER A 472 -7.68 1.59 -30.65
N ARG A 473 -7.96 0.72 -31.63
CA ARG A 473 -8.73 1.10 -32.83
C ARG A 473 -10.17 1.42 -32.48
N GLU A 474 -10.71 0.65 -31.54
CA GLU A 474 -12.08 0.61 -31.06
C GLU A 474 -12.42 1.85 -30.19
N ASN A 475 -11.42 2.48 -29.57
CA ASN A 475 -11.61 3.68 -28.75
C ASN A 475 -11.11 5.00 -29.37
N ALA A 476 -10.47 4.96 -30.54
CA ALA A 476 -9.86 6.13 -31.16
C ALA A 476 -10.85 7.31 -31.36
N SER A 477 -12.09 7.04 -31.80
CA SER A 477 -13.13 8.08 -31.90
C SER A 477 -13.56 8.59 -30.51
N PRO A 478 -14.03 7.74 -29.57
CA PRO A 478 -14.38 8.18 -28.22
C PRO A 478 -13.33 9.03 -27.49
N VAL A 479 -12.04 8.72 -27.59
CA VAL A 479 -10.98 9.52 -26.95
C VAL A 479 -10.86 10.89 -27.62
N ASN A 480 -10.91 10.95 -28.95
CA ASN A 480 -10.80 12.20 -29.69
C ASN A 480 -12.06 13.09 -29.50
N GLU A 481 -13.25 12.49 -29.40
CA GLU A 481 -14.50 13.18 -29.07
C GLU A 481 -14.47 13.74 -27.65
N LEU A 482 -14.06 12.96 -26.65
CA LEU A 482 -13.89 13.42 -25.28
C LEU A 482 -12.88 14.57 -25.19
N GLN A 483 -11.72 14.41 -25.83
CA GLN A 483 -10.67 15.42 -25.85
C GLN A 483 -11.17 16.73 -26.45
N ARG A 484 -11.81 16.67 -27.63
CA ARG A 484 -12.38 17.85 -28.30
C ARG A 484 -13.43 18.52 -27.43
N VAL A 485 -14.40 17.77 -26.90
CA VAL A 485 -15.49 18.32 -26.08
C VAL A 485 -14.99 19.03 -24.82
N LEU A 486 -13.95 18.49 -24.16
CA LEU A 486 -13.35 19.14 -22.99
C LEU A 486 -12.51 20.37 -23.37
N GLN A 487 -11.81 20.35 -24.50
CA GLN A 487 -11.08 21.51 -25.01
C GLN A 487 -12.04 22.63 -25.45
N ASP A 488 -13.08 22.32 -26.22
CA ASP A 488 -14.15 23.24 -26.62
C ASP A 488 -14.82 23.87 -25.39
N PHE A 489 -15.09 23.05 -24.36
CA PHE A 489 -15.66 23.52 -23.09
C PHE A 489 -14.75 24.51 -22.36
N PHE A 490 -13.44 24.24 -22.26
CA PHE A 490 -12.51 25.17 -21.60
C PHE A 490 -12.20 26.44 -22.40
N GLN A 491 -12.57 26.50 -23.69
CA GLN A 491 -12.52 27.71 -24.51
C GLN A 491 -13.83 28.52 -24.46
N THR A 492 -14.98 27.85 -24.47
CA THR A 492 -16.30 28.49 -24.64
C THR A 492 -17.12 28.63 -23.35
N GLY A 493 -16.80 27.84 -22.33
CA GLY A 493 -17.63 27.67 -21.12
C GLY A 493 -18.91 26.85 -21.34
N VAL A 494 -19.17 26.34 -22.55
CA VAL A 494 -20.41 25.63 -22.90
C VAL A 494 -20.12 24.16 -23.18
N LEU A 495 -20.67 23.26 -22.35
CA LEU A 495 -20.55 21.82 -22.55
C LEU A 495 -21.70 21.35 -23.46
N PRO A 496 -21.43 20.65 -24.58
CA PRO A 496 -22.46 20.21 -25.52
C PRO A 496 -23.43 19.22 -24.86
N LYS A 497 -24.73 19.41 -25.08
CA LYS A 497 -25.79 18.52 -24.61
C LYS A 497 -26.43 17.79 -25.79
N MET A 498 -26.58 16.49 -25.65
CA MET A 498 -27.37 15.64 -26.55
C MET A 498 -28.77 16.22 -26.69
N LYS A 499 -29.16 16.63 -27.91
CA LYS A 499 -30.49 17.18 -28.20
C LYS A 499 -31.58 16.19 -27.78
N GLU A 500 -32.65 16.69 -27.15
CA GLU A 500 -33.75 15.87 -26.64
C GLU A 500 -34.73 15.42 -27.75
N VAL A 501 -34.65 16.03 -28.94
CA VAL A 501 -35.39 15.64 -30.15
C VAL A 501 -34.47 15.82 -31.35
N LEU A 502 -34.64 14.99 -32.38
CA LEU A 502 -34.13 15.29 -33.73
C LEU A 502 -34.78 16.58 -34.24
N ASP A 503 -34.00 17.58 -34.64
CA ASP A 503 -34.56 18.75 -35.31
C ASP A 503 -35.36 18.28 -36.54
N LYS A 504 -36.59 18.78 -36.69
CA LYS A 504 -37.29 18.64 -37.96
C LYS A 504 -36.45 19.39 -38.99
N LYS A 505 -35.87 18.68 -39.96
CA LYS A 505 -35.32 19.31 -41.16
C LYS A 505 -36.46 20.11 -41.80
N VAL A 506 -36.19 21.41 -41.97
CA VAL A 506 -37.03 22.36 -42.71
C VAL A 506 -36.96 22.05 -44.20
#